data_AF-A0A1W2LTZ1-F1
#
_entry.id   AF-A0A1W2LTZ1-F1
#
_cell.length_a   1.000
_cell.length_b   1.000
_cell.length_c   1.000
_cell.angle_alpha   90.00
_cell.angle_beta   90.00
_cell.angle_gamma   90.00
#
_symmetry.space_group_name_H-M   'P 1'
#
loop_
_entity.id
_entity.type
_entity.pdbx_description
1 polymer ?
#
loop_
_entity_poly.entity_id
_entity_poly.type
_entity_poly.pdbx_seq_one_letter_code
_entity_poly.pdbx_strand_id
1 'polypeptide(L)'
;MVENASAVAEESAPEQARCGFRKCREPLPPPGPRGGRPYEFCPDRTWPGGKTCKQLAAAEQALREALGDEGVPSAALADAGQAFDQAAAALTDPLRTLSNALDAVTAHLRDEIAAAVGQADAAHEAAAEADRQRDAALVRAAEAEAAAEAAKEAARTAQQAELLAKATTDEAIEARAAAQLAQAKAESATAVITEHAQEAAEEAATQRNRADQLAATLAARGEELATRTAERDAARTALAESDERRKTWERLLDTQKRELTAELDAARAQLSDQEARHREALAEQAARETASRTQLGNAQTELTAAREQLAAAQLRVAQTQAVHEEVTVTLSRIRQRALAATDEPSAPLRHDLLTILLGEDATETRVVRE
;
A
#
# COMPACT_ATOMS: atom_id res chain seq x y z
N MET A 1 -170.74 -110.94 52.76
CA MET A 1 -171.14 -111.06 54.18
C MET A 1 -171.13 -109.65 54.73
N VAL A 2 -172.30 -109.05 54.98
CA VAL A 2 -172.98 -109.15 56.30
C VAL A 2 -172.10 -108.32 57.26
N GLU A 3 -172.52 -107.21 57.86
CA GLU A 3 -173.85 -106.87 58.35
C GLU A 3 -173.78 -105.48 59.00
N ASN A 4 -174.94 -104.83 59.02
CA ASN A 4 -175.64 -104.23 60.17
C ASN A 4 -175.01 -103.25 61.18
N ALA A 5 -176.00 -102.50 61.70
CA ALA A 5 -176.17 -101.94 63.05
C ALA A 5 -175.51 -100.57 63.28
N SER A 6 -176.31 -99.50 63.38
CA SER A 6 -177.08 -99.05 64.57
C SER A 6 -176.38 -97.78 65.10
N ALA A 7 -177.00 -96.61 64.97
CA ALA A 7 -177.82 -95.96 65.99
C ALA A 7 -177.05 -95.62 67.28
N VAL A 8 -176.95 -94.33 67.59
CA VAL A 8 -177.35 -93.66 68.85
C VAL A 8 -176.89 -92.19 68.77
N ALA A 9 -177.73 -91.31 69.32
CA ALA A 9 -177.56 -89.86 69.39
C ALA A 9 -176.51 -89.45 70.43
N GLU A 10 -175.67 -88.45 70.12
CA GLU A 10 -174.89 -87.70 71.12
C GLU A 10 -174.42 -86.35 70.54
N GLU A 11 -174.82 -85.29 71.25
CA GLU A 11 -174.11 -84.05 71.56
C GLU A 11 -173.28 -83.32 70.48
N SER A 12 -173.85 -82.19 70.04
CA SER A 12 -173.36 -81.28 69.02
C SER A 12 -172.18 -80.44 69.48
N ALA A 13 -170.96 -80.79 69.04
CA ALA A 13 -169.81 -79.90 68.97
C ALA A 13 -169.55 -79.51 67.49
N PRO A 14 -169.31 -78.22 67.15
CA PRO A 14 -169.27 -77.77 65.76
C PRO A 14 -168.06 -78.32 64.99
N GLU A 15 -168.32 -79.10 63.94
CA GLU A 15 -167.34 -79.58 62.93
C GLU A 15 -166.51 -78.40 62.38
N GLN A 16 -165.20 -78.44 62.60
CA GLN A 16 -164.30 -77.35 62.22
C GLN A 16 -164.10 -77.31 60.69
N ALA A 17 -164.61 -76.26 60.04
CA ALA A 17 -164.56 -76.05 58.59
C ALA A 17 -163.12 -76.12 58.04
N ARG A 18 -162.88 -76.70 56.86
CA ARG A 18 -161.54 -76.84 56.25
C ARG A 18 -161.35 -75.90 55.06
N CYS A 19 -160.09 -75.55 54.80
CA CYS A 19 -159.69 -74.66 53.70
C CYS A 19 -160.14 -75.19 52.32
N GLY A 20 -160.78 -74.33 51.53
CA GLY A 20 -161.31 -74.65 50.21
C GLY A 20 -160.27 -74.95 49.13
N PHE A 21 -158.97 -74.67 49.36
CA PHE A 21 -157.92 -75.03 48.41
C PHE A 21 -157.62 -76.53 48.50
N ARG A 22 -157.89 -77.27 47.42
CA ARG A 22 -157.89 -78.75 47.39
C ARG A 22 -156.60 -79.39 47.90
N LYS A 23 -155.45 -78.75 47.71
CA LYS A 23 -154.13 -79.25 48.16
C LYS A 23 -153.77 -78.87 49.62
N CYS A 24 -154.48 -77.94 50.24
CA CYS A 24 -154.20 -77.50 51.61
C CYS A 24 -155.08 -78.22 52.65
N ARG A 25 -156.41 -78.15 52.51
CA ARG A 25 -157.44 -78.78 53.40
C ARG A 25 -157.22 -78.70 54.93
N GLU A 26 -156.44 -77.74 55.39
CA GLU A 26 -156.20 -77.48 56.82
C GLU A 26 -157.49 -77.00 57.52
N PRO A 27 -157.74 -77.37 58.79
CA PRO A 27 -158.87 -76.83 59.57
C PRO A 27 -158.74 -75.32 59.76
N LEU A 28 -159.85 -74.61 59.59
CA LEU A 28 -159.93 -73.15 59.66
C LEU A 28 -160.27 -72.69 61.08
N PRO A 29 -159.71 -71.54 61.51
CA PRO A 29 -159.97 -71.02 62.84
C PRO A 29 -161.46 -70.63 63.00
N PRO A 30 -162.05 -70.83 64.20
CA PRO A 30 -163.47 -70.57 64.43
C PRO A 30 -163.81 -69.07 64.30
N PRO A 31 -165.03 -68.72 63.82
CA PRO A 31 -165.44 -67.34 63.61
C PRO A 31 -165.49 -66.56 64.93
N GLY A 32 -164.91 -65.35 64.96
CA GLY A 32 -164.72 -64.56 66.19
C GLY A 32 -166.01 -63.98 66.82
N PRO A 33 -165.95 -63.51 68.09
CA PRO A 33 -167.10 -63.22 68.95
C PRO A 33 -168.01 -62.05 68.53
N ARG A 34 -167.73 -61.39 67.39
CA ARG A 34 -168.58 -60.34 66.78
C ARG A 34 -169.33 -60.82 65.53
N GLY A 35 -169.50 -62.13 65.35
CA GLY A 35 -170.39 -62.70 64.32
C GLY A 35 -169.92 -62.54 62.88
N GLY A 36 -168.61 -62.52 62.63
CA GLY A 36 -168.03 -62.37 61.29
C GLY A 36 -168.20 -63.61 60.40
N ARG A 37 -168.23 -63.40 59.08
CA ARG A 37 -168.38 -64.46 58.07
C ARG A 37 -167.26 -65.51 58.22
N PRO A 38 -167.56 -66.82 58.31
CA PRO A 38 -166.55 -67.88 58.40
C PRO A 38 -165.54 -67.80 57.24
N TYR A 39 -164.25 -68.02 57.53
CA TYR A 39 -163.22 -68.04 56.49
C TYR A 39 -163.44 -69.24 55.56
N GLU A 40 -163.27 -69.04 54.25
CA GLU A 40 -163.32 -70.11 53.25
C GLU A 40 -161.92 -70.69 52.95
N PHE A 41 -160.86 -69.93 53.21
CA PHE A 41 -159.46 -70.33 52.97
C PHE A 41 -158.57 -69.92 54.15
N CYS A 42 -157.43 -70.58 54.32
CA CYS A 42 -156.46 -70.25 55.38
C CYS A 42 -155.97 -68.80 55.20
N PRO A 43 -156.13 -67.91 56.20
CA PRO A 43 -155.69 -66.52 56.09
C PRO A 43 -154.17 -66.40 56.08
N ASP A 44 -153.47 -67.21 56.90
CA ASP A 44 -152.06 -66.98 57.21
C ASP A 44 -151.09 -67.91 56.48
N ARG A 45 -151.58 -68.86 55.66
CA ARG A 45 -150.71 -69.81 54.96
C ARG A 45 -150.29 -69.27 53.59
N THR A 46 -148.97 -69.16 53.42
CA THR A 46 -148.31 -68.77 52.17
C THR A 46 -147.46 -69.90 51.59
N TRP A 47 -147.47 -70.02 50.26
CA TRP A 47 -146.72 -71.01 49.48
C TRP A 47 -145.46 -70.40 48.86
N PRO A 48 -144.50 -71.19 48.35
CA PRO A 48 -143.29 -70.69 47.70
C PRO A 48 -143.60 -69.58 46.67
N GLY A 49 -142.90 -68.46 46.76
CA GLY A 49 -143.22 -67.25 46.00
C GLY A 49 -144.27 -66.33 46.65
N GLY A 50 -144.63 -66.57 47.92
CA GLY A 50 -145.45 -65.66 48.73
C GLY A 50 -146.95 -65.68 48.43
N LYS A 51 -147.47 -66.70 47.72
CA LYS A 51 -148.88 -66.78 47.31
C LYS A 51 -149.77 -67.39 48.40
N THR A 52 -150.94 -66.80 48.66
CA THR A 52 -151.88 -67.31 49.69
C THR A 52 -152.78 -68.43 49.14
N CYS A 53 -153.35 -69.25 50.04
CA CYS A 53 -154.27 -70.35 49.66
C CYS A 53 -155.45 -69.88 48.80
N LYS A 54 -155.99 -68.67 49.05
CA LYS A 54 -157.05 -68.08 48.22
C LYS A 54 -156.55 -67.77 46.81
N GLN A 55 -155.37 -67.18 46.69
CA GLN A 55 -154.79 -66.83 45.39
C GLN A 55 -154.44 -68.06 44.57
N LEU A 56 -153.94 -69.13 45.21
CA LEU A 56 -153.67 -70.37 44.50
C LEU A 56 -154.94 -71.13 44.15
N ALA A 57 -155.95 -71.14 45.02
CA ALA A 57 -157.26 -71.70 44.64
C ALA A 57 -157.89 -70.92 43.49
N ALA A 58 -157.82 -69.58 43.51
CA ALA A 58 -158.30 -68.74 42.43
C ALA A 58 -157.46 -68.93 41.16
N ALA A 59 -156.14 -69.11 41.26
CA ALA A 59 -155.29 -69.43 40.11
C ALA A 59 -155.58 -70.83 39.57
N GLU A 60 -155.90 -71.80 40.42
CA GLU A 60 -156.28 -73.16 40.01
C GLU A 60 -157.68 -73.17 39.38
N GLN A 61 -158.60 -72.36 39.90
CA GLN A 61 -159.93 -72.13 39.31
C GLN A 61 -159.81 -71.39 37.98
N ALA A 62 -158.98 -70.33 37.90
CA ALA A 62 -158.69 -69.61 36.67
C ALA A 62 -157.95 -70.47 35.65
N LEU A 63 -157.09 -71.41 36.10
CA LEU A 63 -156.48 -72.40 35.21
C LEU A 63 -157.55 -73.36 34.68
N ARG A 64 -158.49 -73.82 35.52
CA ARG A 64 -159.62 -74.64 35.06
C ARG A 64 -160.54 -73.88 34.12
N GLU A 65 -160.80 -72.60 34.35
CA GLU A 65 -161.63 -71.76 33.47
C GLU A 65 -160.91 -71.40 32.17
N ALA A 66 -159.59 -71.21 32.19
CA ALA A 66 -158.80 -70.91 30.99
C ALA A 66 -158.47 -72.14 30.14
N LEU A 67 -158.43 -73.34 30.73
CA LEU A 67 -158.08 -74.58 30.05
C LEU A 67 -159.26 -75.54 29.85
N GLY A 68 -160.43 -75.27 30.44
CA GLY A 68 -161.59 -76.19 30.45
C GLY A 68 -161.33 -77.44 31.28
N ASP A 69 -162.39 -78.19 31.67
CA ASP A 69 -162.26 -79.45 32.42
C ASP A 69 -161.60 -80.59 31.61
N GLU A 70 -161.20 -80.33 30.35
CA GLU A 70 -160.33 -81.19 29.52
C GLU A 70 -158.96 -80.50 29.30
N GLY A 71 -157.93 -81.00 29.98
CA GLY A 71 -156.59 -80.43 29.97
C GLY A 71 -155.92 -80.40 28.59
N VAL A 72 -155.25 -79.27 28.29
CA VAL A 72 -154.52 -79.02 27.04
C VAL A 72 -153.31 -79.96 26.85
N PRO A 73 -153.00 -80.43 25.61
CA PRO A 73 -151.97 -81.44 25.37
C PRO A 73 -150.55 -80.87 25.47
N SER A 74 -149.67 -81.61 26.16
CA SER A 74 -148.24 -81.30 26.38
C SER A 74 -147.38 -81.10 25.12
N ALA A 75 -147.88 -81.45 23.93
CA ALA A 75 -147.13 -81.37 22.68
C ALA A 75 -146.85 -79.93 22.22
N ALA A 76 -147.83 -79.02 22.36
CA ALA A 76 -147.71 -77.65 21.84
C ALA A 76 -146.66 -76.79 22.58
N LEU A 77 -146.37 -77.10 23.84
CA LEU A 77 -145.33 -76.43 24.64
C LEU A 77 -143.92 -77.00 24.37
N ALA A 78 -143.82 -78.28 24.04
CA ALA A 78 -142.56 -78.90 23.63
C ALA A 78 -142.09 -78.37 22.26
N ASP A 79 -143.01 -78.20 21.31
CA ASP A 79 -142.71 -77.68 19.97
C ASP A 79 -142.17 -76.23 20.00
N ALA A 80 -142.71 -75.38 20.87
CA ALA A 80 -142.23 -74.00 21.01
C ALA A 80 -140.83 -73.92 21.63
N GLY A 81 -140.52 -74.78 22.61
CA GLY A 81 -139.17 -74.90 23.18
C GLY A 81 -138.16 -75.42 22.16
N GLN A 82 -138.55 -76.43 21.37
CA GLN A 82 -137.70 -77.00 20.33
C GLN A 82 -137.45 -76.02 19.17
N ALA A 83 -138.42 -75.18 18.81
CA ALA A 83 -138.25 -74.12 17.83
C ALA A 83 -137.24 -73.05 18.31
N PHE A 84 -137.23 -72.72 19.59
CA PHE A 84 -136.28 -71.75 20.15
C PHE A 84 -134.86 -72.31 20.23
N ASP A 85 -134.70 -73.57 20.67
CA ASP A 85 -133.39 -74.24 20.69
C ASP A 85 -132.82 -74.42 19.27
N GLN A 86 -133.66 -74.72 18.27
CA GLN A 86 -133.24 -74.76 16.87
C GLN A 86 -132.80 -73.39 16.35
N ALA A 87 -133.53 -72.31 16.69
CA ALA A 87 -133.15 -70.96 16.30
C ALA A 87 -131.84 -70.51 17.00
N ALA A 88 -131.67 -70.83 18.29
CA ALA A 88 -130.46 -70.55 19.03
C ALA A 88 -129.26 -71.37 18.51
N ALA A 89 -129.45 -72.65 18.20
CA ALA A 89 -128.44 -73.50 17.59
C ALA A 89 -128.05 -72.99 16.19
N ALA A 90 -129.03 -72.56 15.39
CA ALA A 90 -128.80 -71.99 14.06
C ALA A 90 -127.99 -70.67 14.09
N LEU A 91 -128.01 -69.93 15.20
CA LEU A 91 -127.28 -68.66 15.36
C LEU A 91 -125.93 -68.80 16.08
N THR A 92 -125.73 -69.87 16.86
CA THR A 92 -124.49 -70.06 17.64
C THR A 92 -123.28 -70.27 16.72
N ASP A 93 -123.42 -71.08 15.67
CA ASP A 93 -122.33 -71.35 14.73
C ASP A 93 -121.96 -70.11 13.87
N PRO A 94 -122.93 -69.35 13.30
CA PRO A 94 -122.64 -68.09 12.63
C PRO A 94 -121.97 -67.05 13.52
N LEU A 95 -122.43 -66.87 14.78
CA LEU A 95 -121.82 -65.91 15.70
C LEU A 95 -120.41 -66.32 16.12
N ARG A 96 -120.16 -67.62 16.32
CA ARG A 96 -118.81 -68.13 16.59
C ARG A 96 -117.88 -67.94 15.40
N THR A 97 -118.40 -68.15 14.19
CA THR A 97 -117.66 -67.91 12.94
C THR A 97 -117.32 -66.42 12.78
N LEU A 98 -118.26 -65.53 13.09
CA LEU A 98 -118.04 -64.08 13.07
C LEU A 98 -117.03 -63.64 14.14
N SER A 99 -117.12 -64.17 15.36
CA SER A 99 -116.14 -63.89 16.42
C SER A 99 -114.73 -64.33 16.01
N ASN A 100 -114.59 -65.56 15.49
CA ASN A 100 -113.31 -66.07 15.01
C ASN A 100 -112.77 -65.26 13.83
N ALA A 101 -113.64 -64.81 12.92
CA ALA A 101 -113.26 -63.95 11.80
C ALA A 101 -112.81 -62.56 12.29
N LEU A 102 -113.49 -61.97 13.28
CA LEU A 102 -113.10 -60.71 13.89
C LEU A 102 -111.79 -60.84 14.67
N ASP A 103 -111.57 -61.94 15.39
CA ASP A 103 -110.31 -62.22 16.08
C ASP A 103 -109.16 -62.42 15.07
N ALA A 104 -109.41 -63.13 13.98
CA ALA A 104 -108.44 -63.31 12.90
C ALA A 104 -108.10 -62.00 12.19
N VAL A 105 -109.10 -61.15 11.90
CA VAL A 105 -108.89 -59.81 11.34
C VAL A 105 -108.15 -58.92 12.34
N THR A 106 -108.48 -58.98 13.63
CA THR A 106 -107.81 -58.18 14.66
C THR A 106 -106.36 -58.64 14.85
N ALA A 107 -106.09 -59.95 14.82
CA ALA A 107 -104.74 -60.50 14.85
C ALA A 107 -103.95 -60.08 13.60
N HIS A 108 -104.55 -60.21 12.42
CA HIS A 108 -103.94 -59.82 11.15
C HIS A 108 -103.61 -58.32 11.11
N LEU A 109 -104.53 -57.45 11.55
CA LEU A 109 -104.28 -56.01 11.65
C LEU A 109 -103.19 -55.68 12.68
N ARG A 110 -103.12 -56.40 13.80
CA ARG A 110 -102.02 -56.23 14.77
C ARG A 110 -100.68 -56.63 14.17
N ASP A 111 -100.63 -57.73 13.44
CA ASP A 111 -99.41 -58.20 12.77
C ASP A 111 -98.98 -57.25 11.64
N GLU A 112 -99.92 -56.73 10.85
CA GLU A 112 -99.63 -55.73 9.81
C GLU A 112 -99.14 -54.41 10.42
N ILE A 113 -99.77 -53.92 11.50
CA ILE A 113 -99.31 -52.71 12.21
C ILE A 113 -97.92 -52.94 12.80
N ALA A 114 -97.67 -54.11 13.42
CA ALA A 114 -96.36 -54.45 13.96
C ALA A 114 -95.30 -54.53 12.85
N ALA A 115 -95.63 -55.11 11.69
CA ALA A 115 -94.75 -55.15 10.53
C ALA A 115 -94.48 -53.76 9.95
N ALA A 116 -95.51 -52.91 9.82
CA ALA A 116 -95.38 -51.54 9.32
C ALA A 116 -94.55 -50.66 10.27
N VAL A 117 -94.75 -50.77 11.58
CA VAL A 117 -93.93 -50.08 12.59
C VAL A 117 -92.49 -50.60 12.55
N GLY A 118 -92.28 -51.91 12.48
CA GLY A 118 -90.94 -52.48 12.35
C GLY A 118 -90.22 -52.04 11.07
N GLN A 119 -90.94 -51.89 9.95
CA GLN A 119 -90.41 -51.33 8.71
C GLN A 119 -90.10 -49.83 8.82
N ALA A 120 -90.94 -49.05 9.49
CA ALA A 120 -90.71 -47.63 9.73
C ALA A 120 -89.49 -47.40 10.64
N ASP A 121 -89.36 -48.16 11.72
CA ASP A 121 -88.21 -48.10 12.63
C ASP A 121 -86.92 -48.50 11.91
N ALA A 122 -86.96 -49.57 11.10
CA ALA A 122 -85.82 -49.98 10.29
C ALA A 122 -85.43 -48.91 9.25
N ALA A 123 -86.42 -48.25 8.62
CA ALA A 123 -86.19 -47.17 7.68
C ALA A 123 -85.62 -45.92 8.37
N HIS A 124 -86.09 -45.58 9.57
CA HIS A 124 -85.55 -44.48 10.37
C HIS A 124 -84.12 -44.73 10.82
N GLU A 125 -83.79 -45.95 11.28
CA GLU A 125 -82.42 -46.29 11.66
C GLU A 125 -81.48 -46.28 10.44
N ALA A 126 -81.94 -46.80 9.29
CA ALA A 126 -81.19 -46.74 8.05
C ALA A 126 -80.95 -45.29 7.56
N ALA A 127 -81.94 -44.41 7.69
CA ALA A 127 -81.80 -42.99 7.36
C ALA A 127 -80.82 -42.28 8.31
N ALA A 128 -80.93 -42.54 9.62
CA ALA A 128 -80.02 -41.98 10.62
C ALA A 128 -78.58 -42.46 10.40
N GLU A 129 -78.37 -43.71 10.03
CA GLU A 129 -77.06 -44.25 9.68
C GLU A 129 -76.51 -43.63 8.40
N ALA A 130 -77.35 -43.45 7.37
CA ALA A 130 -76.95 -42.76 6.13
C ALA A 130 -76.56 -41.30 6.39
N ASP A 131 -77.29 -40.58 7.26
CA ASP A 131 -76.93 -39.22 7.68
C ASP A 131 -75.60 -39.19 8.45
N ARG A 132 -75.38 -40.12 9.40
CA ARG A 132 -74.10 -40.25 10.11
C ARG A 132 -72.94 -40.51 9.14
N GLN A 133 -73.14 -41.37 8.14
CA GLN A 133 -72.12 -41.67 7.13
C GLN A 133 -71.84 -40.48 6.21
N ARG A 134 -72.88 -39.74 5.80
CA ARG A 134 -72.73 -38.50 5.02
C ARG A 134 -71.94 -37.47 5.80
N ASP A 135 -72.31 -37.22 7.05
CA ASP A 135 -71.65 -36.20 7.88
C ASP A 135 -70.20 -36.59 8.16
N ALA A 136 -69.91 -37.87 8.41
CA ALA A 136 -68.55 -38.37 8.53
C ALA A 136 -67.74 -38.30 7.22
N ALA A 137 -68.40 -38.41 6.06
CA ALA A 137 -67.76 -38.21 4.75
C ALA A 137 -67.45 -36.73 4.50
N LEU A 138 -68.37 -35.82 4.87
CA LEU A 138 -68.19 -34.37 4.76
C LEU A 138 -67.05 -33.88 5.66
N VAL A 139 -66.96 -34.35 6.90
CA VAL A 139 -65.86 -34.04 7.81
C VAL A 139 -64.53 -34.51 7.23
N ARG A 140 -64.44 -35.76 6.76
CA ARG A 140 -63.22 -36.29 6.13
C ARG A 140 -62.81 -35.52 4.87
N ALA A 141 -63.78 -35.09 4.06
CA ALA A 141 -63.51 -34.28 2.88
C ALA A 141 -62.94 -32.91 3.27
N ALA A 142 -63.54 -32.24 4.26
CA ALA A 142 -63.05 -30.96 4.78
C ALA A 142 -61.64 -31.07 5.40
N GLU A 143 -61.36 -32.14 6.14
CA GLU A 143 -60.02 -32.42 6.69
C GLU A 143 -58.99 -32.66 5.58
N ALA A 144 -59.36 -33.42 4.54
CA ALA A 144 -58.48 -33.67 3.40
C ALA A 144 -58.18 -32.39 2.60
N GLU A 145 -59.18 -31.53 2.39
CA GLU A 145 -59.00 -30.22 1.77
C GLU A 145 -58.10 -29.31 2.60
N ALA A 146 -58.32 -29.23 3.92
CA ALA A 146 -57.46 -28.46 4.83
C ALA A 146 -56.02 -28.97 4.84
N ALA A 147 -55.81 -30.30 4.84
CA ALA A 147 -54.48 -30.90 4.76
C ALA A 147 -53.80 -30.63 3.40
N ALA A 148 -54.57 -30.66 2.30
CA ALA A 148 -54.04 -30.36 0.97
C ALA A 148 -53.63 -28.88 0.85
N GLU A 149 -54.41 -27.94 1.37
CA GLU A 149 -54.03 -26.52 1.39
C GLU A 149 -52.82 -26.26 2.29
N ALA A 150 -52.77 -26.85 3.49
CA ALA A 150 -51.60 -26.76 4.36
C ALA A 150 -50.33 -27.32 3.70
N ALA A 151 -50.44 -28.43 2.96
CA ALA A 151 -49.32 -29.01 2.21
C ALA A 151 -48.86 -28.10 1.05
N LYS A 152 -49.80 -27.43 0.35
CA LYS A 152 -49.46 -26.45 -0.70
C LYS A 152 -48.74 -25.23 -0.12
N GLU A 153 -49.19 -24.72 1.02
CA GLU A 153 -48.53 -23.60 1.71
C GLU A 153 -47.13 -23.98 2.22
N ALA A 154 -46.98 -25.17 2.81
CA ALA A 154 -45.68 -25.72 3.20
C ALA A 154 -44.73 -25.88 1.99
N ALA A 155 -45.24 -26.35 0.85
CA ALA A 155 -44.45 -26.46 -0.38
C ALA A 155 -44.02 -25.08 -0.92
N ARG A 156 -44.91 -24.07 -0.89
CA ARG A 156 -44.58 -22.70 -1.31
C ARG A 156 -43.52 -22.06 -0.41
N THR A 157 -43.64 -22.23 0.90
CA THR A 157 -42.66 -21.69 1.86
C THR A 157 -41.30 -22.38 1.71
N ALA A 158 -41.28 -23.70 1.53
CA ALA A 158 -40.05 -24.44 1.23
C ALA A 158 -39.38 -23.96 -0.08
N GLN A 159 -40.17 -23.75 -1.14
CA GLN A 159 -39.66 -23.24 -2.42
C GLN A 159 -39.11 -21.81 -2.28
N GLN A 160 -39.79 -20.93 -1.54
CA GLN A 160 -39.30 -19.58 -1.26
C GLN A 160 -37.99 -19.62 -0.46
N ALA A 161 -37.90 -20.48 0.56
CA ALA A 161 -36.68 -20.66 1.33
C ALA A 161 -35.51 -21.17 0.46
N GLU A 162 -35.78 -22.10 -0.47
CA GLU A 162 -34.77 -22.59 -1.40
C GLU A 162 -34.28 -21.50 -2.36
N LEU A 163 -35.21 -20.68 -2.91
CA LEU A 163 -34.85 -19.56 -3.78
C LEU A 163 -34.02 -18.51 -3.04
N LEU A 164 -34.38 -18.18 -1.80
CA LEU A 164 -33.60 -17.27 -0.96
C LEU A 164 -32.22 -17.84 -0.64
N ALA A 165 -32.14 -19.14 -0.30
CA ALA A 165 -30.86 -19.81 -0.04
C ALA A 165 -29.95 -19.79 -1.29
N LYS A 166 -30.50 -20.03 -2.48
CA LYS A 166 -29.75 -19.92 -3.74
C LYS A 166 -29.28 -18.49 -3.99
N ALA A 167 -30.17 -17.50 -3.88
CA ALA A 167 -29.82 -16.10 -4.07
C ALA A 167 -28.70 -15.64 -3.12
N THR A 168 -28.80 -15.97 -1.83
CA THR A 168 -27.75 -15.64 -0.84
C THR A 168 -26.42 -16.35 -1.12
N THR A 169 -26.46 -17.58 -1.66
CA THR A 169 -25.25 -18.31 -2.03
C THR A 169 -24.58 -17.67 -3.25
N ASP A 170 -25.37 -17.31 -4.27
CA ASP A 170 -24.88 -16.64 -5.46
C ASP A 170 -24.28 -15.26 -5.12
N GLU A 171 -24.96 -14.48 -4.28
CA GLU A 171 -24.45 -13.20 -3.75
C GLU A 171 -23.13 -13.38 -2.98
N ALA A 172 -23.00 -14.43 -2.16
CA ALA A 172 -21.77 -14.72 -1.43
C ALA A 172 -20.61 -15.12 -2.36
N ILE A 173 -20.89 -15.86 -3.43
CA ILE A 173 -19.90 -16.23 -4.46
C ILE A 173 -19.42 -14.97 -5.19
N GLU A 174 -20.34 -14.12 -5.65
CA GLU A 174 -20.00 -12.86 -6.34
C GLU A 174 -19.21 -11.91 -5.42
N ALA A 175 -19.62 -11.76 -4.16
CA ALA A 175 -18.90 -10.96 -3.18
C ALA A 175 -17.48 -11.47 -2.95
N ARG A 176 -17.28 -12.80 -2.88
CA ARG A 176 -15.96 -13.42 -2.76
C ARG A 176 -15.11 -13.20 -4.00
N ALA A 177 -15.68 -13.33 -5.20
CA ALA A 177 -14.99 -13.09 -6.46
C ALA A 177 -14.54 -11.62 -6.59
N ALA A 178 -15.42 -10.68 -6.22
CA ALA A 178 -15.11 -9.25 -6.19
C ALA A 178 -14.00 -8.91 -5.19
N ALA A 179 -14.03 -9.51 -3.99
CA ALA A 179 -12.99 -9.34 -2.98
C ALA A 179 -11.63 -9.90 -3.46
N GLN A 180 -11.61 -11.07 -4.10
CA GLN A 180 -10.39 -11.65 -4.68
C GLN A 180 -9.81 -10.78 -5.80
N LEU A 181 -10.67 -10.23 -6.68
CA LEU A 181 -10.24 -9.31 -7.72
C LEU A 181 -9.67 -8.01 -7.14
N ALA A 182 -10.31 -7.46 -6.10
CA ALA A 182 -9.83 -6.27 -5.41
C ALA A 182 -8.47 -6.51 -4.74
N GLN A 183 -8.29 -7.67 -4.09
CA GLN A 183 -7.02 -8.09 -3.51
C GLN A 183 -5.94 -8.22 -4.57
N ALA A 184 -6.20 -8.93 -5.68
CA ALA A 184 -5.24 -9.08 -6.77
C ALA A 184 -4.82 -7.72 -7.39
N LYS A 185 -5.77 -6.79 -7.53
CA LYS A 185 -5.47 -5.41 -7.98
C LYS A 185 -4.62 -4.64 -6.97
N ALA A 186 -4.89 -4.78 -5.67
CA ALA A 186 -4.10 -4.13 -4.63
C ALA A 186 -2.67 -4.69 -4.55
N GLU A 187 -2.51 -6.01 -4.66
CA GLU A 187 -1.20 -6.69 -4.71
C GLU A 187 -0.42 -6.27 -5.96
N SER A 188 -1.07 -6.24 -7.13
CA SER A 188 -0.45 -5.76 -8.38
C SER A 188 -0.04 -4.29 -8.30
N ALA A 189 -0.89 -3.42 -7.77
CA ALA A 189 -0.53 -2.01 -7.58
C ALA A 189 0.65 -1.84 -6.62
N THR A 190 0.69 -2.64 -5.54
CA THR A 190 1.81 -2.65 -4.60
C THR A 190 3.10 -3.10 -5.28
N ALA A 191 3.05 -4.17 -6.10
CA ALA A 191 4.20 -4.65 -6.86
C ALA A 191 4.76 -3.58 -7.81
N VAL A 192 3.89 -2.90 -8.56
CA VAL A 192 4.27 -1.79 -9.46
C VAL A 192 4.88 -0.62 -8.68
N ILE A 193 4.31 -0.25 -7.53
CA ILE A 193 4.87 0.81 -6.68
C ILE A 193 6.26 0.41 -6.17
N THR A 194 6.44 -0.85 -5.75
CA THR A 194 7.75 -1.33 -5.28
C THR A 194 8.79 -1.38 -6.39
N GLU A 195 8.41 -1.79 -7.60
CA GLU A 195 9.28 -1.80 -8.78
C GLU A 195 9.74 -0.38 -9.14
N HIS A 196 8.79 0.56 -9.28
CA HIS A 196 9.13 1.96 -9.54
C HIS A 196 9.97 2.61 -8.43
N ALA A 197 9.76 2.23 -7.17
CA ALA A 197 10.59 2.70 -6.06
C ALA A 197 12.02 2.17 -6.14
N GLN A 198 12.21 0.92 -6.59
CA GLN A 198 13.53 0.33 -6.83
C GLN A 198 14.23 1.01 -8.02
N GLU A 199 13.53 1.17 -9.15
CA GLU A 199 14.04 1.88 -10.33
C GLU A 199 14.50 3.30 -9.98
N ALA A 200 13.65 4.06 -9.27
CA ALA A 200 13.99 5.43 -8.84
C ALA A 200 15.19 5.46 -7.87
N ALA A 201 15.33 4.45 -7.00
CA ALA A 201 16.48 4.34 -6.10
C ALA A 201 17.78 4.03 -6.86
N GLU A 202 17.73 3.15 -7.86
CA GLU A 202 18.86 2.81 -8.73
C GLU A 202 19.29 4.00 -9.61
N GLU A 203 18.32 4.71 -10.19
CA GLU A 203 18.58 5.94 -10.93
C GLU A 203 19.23 7.00 -10.02
N ALA A 204 18.68 7.22 -8.82
CA ALA A 204 19.25 8.16 -7.86
C ALA A 204 20.68 7.78 -7.45
N ALA A 205 20.96 6.48 -7.23
CA ALA A 205 22.30 6.00 -6.93
C ALA A 205 23.27 6.24 -8.10
N THR A 206 22.81 5.99 -9.34
CA THR A 206 23.60 6.24 -10.55
C THR A 206 23.92 7.73 -10.73
N GLN A 207 22.95 8.62 -10.49
CA GLN A 207 23.15 10.06 -10.56
C GLN A 207 24.13 10.56 -9.48
N ARG A 208 24.04 10.03 -8.25
CA ARG A 208 25.00 10.35 -7.17
C ARG A 208 26.41 9.91 -7.55
N ASN A 209 26.58 8.67 -8.02
CA ASN A 209 27.88 8.17 -8.47
C ASN A 209 28.47 9.04 -9.59
N ARG A 210 27.63 9.50 -10.53
CA ARG A 210 28.07 10.42 -11.60
C ARG A 210 28.48 11.78 -11.04
N ALA A 211 27.73 12.33 -10.08
CA ALA A 211 28.08 13.58 -9.43
C ALA A 211 29.41 13.47 -8.66
N ASP A 212 29.63 12.38 -7.93
CA ASP A 212 30.86 12.12 -7.19
C ASP A 212 32.07 11.97 -8.14
N GLN A 213 31.90 11.26 -9.26
CA GLN A 213 32.95 11.15 -10.29
C GLN A 213 33.30 12.51 -10.91
N LEU A 214 32.30 13.36 -11.18
CA LEU A 214 32.51 14.71 -11.69
C LEU A 214 33.21 15.59 -10.65
N ALA A 215 32.81 15.51 -9.38
CA ALA A 215 33.45 16.24 -8.29
C ALA A 215 34.93 15.82 -8.12
N ALA A 216 35.22 14.51 -8.15
CA ALA A 216 36.59 14.00 -8.11
C ALA A 216 37.42 14.48 -9.32
N THR A 217 36.82 14.48 -10.52
CA THR A 217 37.48 14.98 -11.74
C THR A 217 37.77 16.48 -11.64
N LEU A 218 36.83 17.28 -11.14
CA LEU A 218 37.02 18.72 -10.94
C LEU A 218 38.10 19.01 -9.90
N ALA A 219 38.15 18.25 -8.81
CA ALA A 219 39.21 18.35 -7.80
C ALA A 219 40.59 18.07 -8.42
N ALA A 220 40.73 16.96 -9.16
CA ALA A 220 41.98 16.60 -9.84
C ALA A 220 42.41 17.67 -10.86
N ARG A 221 41.47 18.23 -11.63
CA ARG A 221 41.76 19.34 -12.55
C ARG A 221 42.14 20.63 -11.82
N GLY A 222 41.55 20.89 -10.66
CA GLY A 222 41.91 22.01 -9.79
C GLY A 222 43.36 21.88 -9.30
N GLU A 223 43.78 20.70 -8.85
CA GLU A 223 45.15 20.41 -8.44
C GLU A 223 46.15 20.52 -9.61
N GLU A 224 45.78 20.01 -10.80
CA GLU A 224 46.58 20.15 -12.01
C GLU A 224 46.78 21.63 -12.37
N LEU A 225 45.70 22.43 -12.39
CA LEU A 225 45.78 23.86 -12.67
C LEU A 225 46.60 24.63 -11.63
N ALA A 226 46.49 24.29 -10.35
CA ALA A 226 47.30 24.87 -9.29
C ALA A 226 48.80 24.57 -9.52
N THR A 227 49.13 23.32 -9.87
CA THR A 227 50.50 22.89 -10.19
C THR A 227 51.03 23.64 -11.41
N ARG A 228 50.27 23.69 -12.52
CA ARG A 228 50.65 24.43 -13.72
C ARG A 228 50.84 25.92 -13.49
N THR A 229 50.02 26.49 -12.61
CA THR A 229 50.14 27.90 -12.22
C THR A 229 51.42 28.14 -11.45
N ALA A 230 51.75 27.28 -10.48
CA ALA A 230 53.01 27.33 -9.74
C ALA A 230 54.23 27.13 -10.66
N GLU A 231 54.19 26.18 -11.59
CA GLU A 231 55.23 25.96 -12.60
C GLU A 231 55.45 27.20 -13.47
N ARG A 232 54.37 27.82 -13.95
CA ARG A 232 54.44 29.04 -14.76
C ARG A 232 55.05 30.20 -13.96
N ASP A 233 54.64 30.39 -12.72
CA ASP A 233 55.10 31.50 -11.90
C ASP A 233 56.56 31.30 -11.45
N ALA A 234 56.97 30.06 -11.19
CA ALA A 234 58.37 29.69 -11.00
C ALA A 234 59.21 29.94 -12.27
N ALA A 235 58.72 29.57 -13.45
CA ALA A 235 59.41 29.81 -14.72
C ALA A 235 59.56 31.32 -15.01
N ARG A 236 58.54 32.14 -14.71
CA ARG A 236 58.62 33.60 -14.83
C ARG A 236 59.66 34.20 -13.89
N THR A 237 59.71 33.72 -12.65
CA THR A 237 60.72 34.15 -11.66
C THR A 237 62.12 33.78 -12.12
N ALA A 238 62.32 32.54 -12.58
CA ALA A 238 63.61 32.08 -13.10
C ALA A 238 64.06 32.88 -14.35
N LEU A 239 63.14 33.24 -15.24
CA LEU A 239 63.44 34.09 -16.39
C LEU A 239 63.88 35.49 -15.95
N ALA A 240 63.17 36.11 -15.00
CA ALA A 240 63.53 37.42 -14.48
C ALA A 240 64.91 37.41 -13.80
N GLU A 241 65.23 36.38 -13.03
CA GLU A 241 66.56 36.20 -12.44
C GLU A 241 67.64 36.03 -13.49
N SER A 242 67.38 35.24 -14.55
CA SER A 242 68.31 35.06 -15.67
C SER A 242 68.59 36.39 -16.38
N ASP A 243 67.56 37.21 -16.62
CA ASP A 243 67.71 38.53 -17.22
C ASP A 243 68.51 39.49 -16.33
N GLU A 244 68.30 39.49 -15.01
CA GLU A 244 69.11 40.31 -14.09
C GLU A 244 70.56 39.84 -14.03
N ARG A 245 70.81 38.52 -14.05
CA ARG A 245 72.17 37.96 -14.17
C ARG A 245 72.81 38.41 -15.49
N ARG A 246 72.10 38.33 -16.60
CA ARG A 246 72.57 38.78 -17.92
C ARG A 246 72.92 40.26 -17.90
N LYS A 247 72.04 41.13 -17.39
CA LYS A 247 72.32 42.59 -17.25
C LYS A 247 73.55 42.84 -16.38
N THR A 248 73.71 42.08 -15.30
CA THR A 248 74.88 42.20 -14.41
C THR A 248 76.17 41.83 -15.14
N TRP A 249 76.18 40.73 -15.89
CA TRP A 249 77.31 40.34 -16.72
C TRP A 249 77.59 41.34 -17.85
N GLU A 250 76.57 41.86 -18.51
CA GLU A 250 76.70 42.90 -19.54
C GLU A 250 77.36 44.17 -18.95
N ARG A 251 76.93 44.62 -17.76
CA ARG A 251 77.55 45.76 -17.06
C ARG A 251 79.00 45.48 -16.66
N LEU A 252 79.30 44.29 -16.17
CA LEU A 252 80.67 43.91 -15.79
C LEU A 252 81.58 43.90 -17.02
N LEU A 253 81.13 43.31 -18.13
CA LEU A 253 81.87 43.26 -19.38
C LEU A 253 82.11 44.66 -19.95
N ASP A 254 81.10 45.53 -19.92
CA ASP A 254 81.24 46.91 -20.38
C ASP A 254 82.21 47.71 -19.49
N THR A 255 82.18 47.48 -18.17
CA THR A 255 83.13 48.08 -17.23
C THR A 255 84.56 47.62 -17.51
N GLN A 256 84.79 46.31 -17.62
CA GLN A 256 86.10 45.74 -17.95
C GLN A 256 86.60 46.23 -19.32
N LYS A 257 85.72 46.34 -20.31
CA LYS A 257 86.07 46.89 -21.63
C LYS A 257 86.54 48.34 -21.52
N ARG A 258 85.84 49.17 -20.74
CA ARG A 258 86.23 50.58 -20.52
C ARG A 258 87.56 50.67 -19.78
N GLU A 259 87.76 49.87 -18.74
CA GLU A 259 89.01 49.80 -17.97
C GLU A 259 90.18 49.39 -18.87
N LEU A 260 90.06 48.28 -19.61
CA LEU A 260 91.09 47.83 -20.56
C LEU A 260 91.37 48.85 -21.67
N THR A 261 90.34 49.56 -22.14
CA THR A 261 90.51 50.63 -23.14
C THR A 261 91.29 51.80 -22.54
N ALA A 262 90.96 52.20 -21.31
CA ALA A 262 91.67 53.26 -20.59
C ALA A 262 93.13 52.87 -20.28
N GLU A 263 93.38 51.62 -19.89
CA GLU A 263 94.73 51.08 -19.69
C GLU A 263 95.54 51.07 -20.99
N LEU A 264 94.92 50.65 -22.11
CA LEU A 264 95.55 50.66 -23.43
C LEU A 264 95.91 52.09 -23.87
N ASP A 265 95.00 53.04 -23.69
CA ASP A 265 95.24 54.45 -24.04
C ASP A 265 96.29 55.10 -23.13
N ALA A 266 96.30 54.75 -21.84
CA ALA A 266 97.35 55.17 -20.90
C ALA A 266 98.72 54.60 -21.29
N ALA A 267 98.79 53.31 -21.63
CA ALA A 267 100.02 52.66 -22.10
C ALA A 267 100.53 53.28 -23.41
N ARG A 268 99.63 53.61 -24.35
CA ARG A 268 99.97 54.33 -25.59
C ARG A 268 100.53 55.73 -25.31
N ALA A 269 99.90 56.46 -24.38
CA ALA A 269 100.38 57.78 -23.98
C ALA A 269 101.76 57.71 -23.30
N GLN A 270 101.97 56.73 -22.42
CA GLN A 270 103.27 56.48 -21.79
C GLN A 270 104.35 56.12 -22.82
N LEU A 271 104.04 55.25 -23.79
CA LEU A 271 104.96 54.89 -24.85
C LEU A 271 105.32 56.13 -25.71
N SER A 272 104.34 56.94 -26.08
CA SER A 272 104.56 58.17 -26.85
C SER A 272 105.42 59.19 -26.09
N ASP A 273 105.19 59.36 -24.78
CA ASP A 273 106.02 60.20 -23.91
C ASP A 273 107.45 59.66 -23.79
N GLN A 274 107.62 58.34 -23.62
CA GLN A 274 108.95 57.71 -23.61
C GLN A 274 109.69 57.89 -24.94
N GLU A 275 109.00 57.71 -26.08
CA GLU A 275 109.56 57.95 -27.40
C GLU A 275 109.95 59.42 -27.61
N ALA A 276 109.14 60.37 -27.10
CA ALA A 276 109.45 61.79 -27.14
C ALA A 276 110.69 62.12 -26.30
N ARG A 277 110.77 61.62 -25.05
CA ARG A 277 111.94 61.77 -24.18
C ARG A 277 113.18 61.11 -24.76
N HIS A 278 113.05 59.95 -25.38
CA HIS A 278 114.17 59.27 -26.02
C HIS A 278 114.67 60.07 -27.23
N ARG A 279 113.76 60.60 -28.07
CA ARG A 279 114.12 61.51 -29.17
C ARG A 279 114.79 62.78 -28.68
N GLU A 280 114.31 63.38 -27.60
CA GLU A 280 114.90 64.56 -26.98
C GLU A 280 116.30 64.27 -26.43
N ALA A 281 116.49 63.15 -25.72
CA ALA A 281 117.79 62.71 -25.23
C ALA A 281 118.79 62.45 -26.36
N LEU A 282 118.36 61.83 -27.46
CA LEU A 282 119.18 61.63 -28.66
C LEU A 282 119.54 62.97 -29.32
N ALA A 283 118.60 63.91 -29.39
CA ALA A 283 118.85 65.25 -29.92
C ALA A 283 119.83 66.04 -29.04
N GLU A 284 119.71 65.93 -27.71
CA GLU A 284 120.64 66.54 -26.76
C GLU A 284 122.03 65.92 -26.86
N GLN A 285 122.13 64.59 -26.95
CA GLN A 285 123.40 63.91 -27.18
C GLN A 285 124.04 64.35 -28.49
N ALA A 286 123.28 64.40 -29.58
CA ALA A 286 123.77 64.88 -30.88
C ALA A 286 124.25 66.34 -30.79
N ALA A 287 123.52 67.21 -30.11
CA ALA A 287 123.93 68.60 -29.89
C ALA A 287 125.23 68.71 -29.06
N ARG A 288 125.38 67.90 -28.00
CA ARG A 288 126.62 67.81 -27.20
C ARG A 288 127.79 67.28 -28.02
N GLU A 289 127.57 66.28 -28.86
CA GLU A 289 128.59 65.74 -29.77
C GLU A 289 129.01 66.79 -30.81
N THR A 290 128.06 67.49 -31.43
CA THR A 290 128.34 68.59 -32.37
C THR A 290 129.13 69.70 -31.68
N ALA A 291 128.70 70.16 -30.50
CA ALA A 291 129.41 71.17 -29.71
C ALA A 291 130.83 70.73 -29.35
N SER A 292 131.01 69.47 -28.91
CA SER A 292 132.34 68.91 -28.61
C SER A 292 133.22 68.85 -29.86
N ARG A 293 132.67 68.45 -31.02
CA ARG A 293 133.41 68.47 -32.30
C ARG A 293 133.81 69.89 -32.70
N THR A 294 132.94 70.87 -32.53
CA THR A 294 133.26 72.28 -32.78
C THR A 294 134.36 72.77 -31.84
N GLN A 295 134.29 72.46 -30.54
CA GLN A 295 135.35 72.79 -29.58
C GLN A 295 136.69 72.16 -29.95
N LEU A 296 136.70 70.88 -30.34
CA LEU A 296 137.90 70.20 -30.82
C LEU A 296 138.46 70.85 -32.10
N GLY A 297 137.60 71.21 -33.05
CA GLY A 297 138.01 71.93 -34.26
C GLY A 297 138.60 73.31 -33.96
N ASN A 298 138.00 74.06 -33.03
CA ASN A 298 138.54 75.33 -32.56
C ASN A 298 139.90 75.15 -31.87
N ALA A 299 140.02 74.19 -30.94
CA ALA A 299 141.27 73.87 -30.26
C ALA A 299 142.38 73.42 -31.22
N GLN A 300 142.04 72.65 -32.26
CA GLN A 300 143.00 72.30 -33.33
C GLN A 300 143.45 73.51 -34.13
N THR A 301 142.54 74.44 -34.42
CA THR A 301 142.85 75.69 -35.12
C THR A 301 143.76 76.57 -34.25
N GLU A 302 143.44 76.73 -32.97
CA GLU A 302 144.27 77.44 -31.98
C GLU A 302 145.66 76.80 -31.83
N LEU A 303 145.75 75.46 -31.77
CA LEU A 303 147.02 74.74 -31.72
C LEU A 303 147.85 74.96 -32.98
N THR A 304 147.22 74.99 -34.15
CA THR A 304 147.89 75.26 -35.43
C THR A 304 148.43 76.69 -35.46
N ALA A 305 147.62 77.67 -35.07
CA ALA A 305 148.04 79.07 -34.94
C ALA A 305 149.18 79.24 -33.91
N ALA A 306 149.12 78.56 -32.76
CA ALA A 306 150.19 78.58 -31.75
C ALA A 306 151.49 77.95 -32.28
N ARG A 307 151.41 76.88 -33.09
CA ARG A 307 152.58 76.28 -33.75
C ARG A 307 153.19 77.22 -34.79
N GLU A 308 152.37 77.93 -35.57
CA GLU A 308 152.85 78.94 -36.52
C GLU A 308 153.52 80.12 -35.79
N GLN A 309 152.93 80.59 -34.69
CA GLN A 309 153.53 81.61 -33.83
C GLN A 309 154.86 81.15 -33.23
N LEU A 310 154.95 79.89 -32.79
CA LEU A 310 156.19 79.30 -32.30
C LEU A 310 157.25 79.21 -33.40
N ALA A 311 156.88 78.77 -34.61
CA ALA A 311 157.79 78.75 -35.76
C ALA A 311 158.29 80.15 -36.12
N ALA A 312 157.42 81.17 -36.11
CA ALA A 312 157.78 82.56 -36.33
C ALA A 312 158.68 83.13 -35.22
N ALA A 313 158.49 82.71 -33.97
CA ALA A 313 159.36 83.08 -32.85
C ALA A 313 160.74 82.39 -32.95
N GLN A 314 160.77 81.11 -33.30
CA GLN A 314 162.01 80.36 -33.54
C GLN A 314 162.83 80.98 -34.69
N LEU A 315 162.17 81.39 -35.78
CA LEU A 315 162.82 82.09 -36.89
C LEU A 315 163.44 83.42 -36.42
N ARG A 316 162.72 84.20 -35.60
CA ARG A 316 163.26 85.44 -35.00
C ARG A 316 164.47 85.17 -34.11
N VAL A 317 164.43 84.11 -33.30
CA VAL A 317 165.57 83.69 -32.47
C VAL A 317 166.78 83.32 -33.33
N ALA A 318 166.57 82.53 -34.39
CA ALA A 318 167.63 82.16 -35.33
C ALA A 318 168.23 83.39 -36.03
N GLN A 319 167.39 84.36 -36.43
CA GLN A 319 167.85 85.63 -37.01
C GLN A 319 168.68 86.45 -36.00
N THR A 320 168.25 86.55 -34.73
CA THR A 320 169.04 87.25 -33.71
C THR A 320 170.35 86.54 -33.38
N GLN A 321 170.38 85.21 -33.43
CA GLN A 321 171.61 84.42 -33.25
C GLN A 321 172.59 84.65 -34.39
N ALA A 322 172.13 84.65 -35.65
CA ALA A 322 172.97 84.95 -36.81
C ALA A 322 173.60 86.35 -36.71
N VAL A 323 172.83 87.36 -36.32
CA VAL A 323 173.36 88.72 -36.08
C VAL A 323 174.39 88.73 -34.95
N HIS A 324 174.16 87.95 -33.89
CA HIS A 324 175.10 87.87 -32.76
C HIS A 324 176.42 87.20 -33.14
N GLU A 325 176.38 86.14 -33.94
CA GLU A 325 177.58 85.48 -34.50
C GLU A 325 178.36 86.44 -35.40
N GLU A 326 177.68 87.18 -36.28
CA GLU A 326 178.31 88.15 -37.17
C GLU A 326 179.07 89.25 -36.39
N VAL A 327 178.46 89.78 -35.33
CA VAL A 327 179.10 90.76 -34.43
C VAL A 327 180.32 90.15 -33.70
N THR A 328 180.23 88.88 -33.29
CA THR A 328 181.31 88.18 -32.58
C THR A 328 182.52 87.92 -33.49
N VAL A 329 182.28 87.56 -34.76
CA VAL A 329 183.34 87.41 -35.77
C VAL A 329 184.03 88.75 -36.03
N THR A 330 183.29 89.85 -36.16
CA THR A 330 183.88 91.18 -36.36
C THR A 330 184.74 91.62 -35.16
N LEU A 331 184.28 91.39 -33.94
CA LEU A 331 185.04 91.70 -32.71
C LEU A 331 186.32 90.89 -32.56
N SER A 332 186.28 89.59 -32.88
CA SER A 332 187.47 88.72 -32.82
C SER A 332 188.52 89.12 -33.86
N ARG A 333 188.09 89.56 -35.06
CA ARG A 333 188.97 90.08 -36.12
C ARG A 333 189.68 91.38 -35.70
N ILE A 334 188.96 92.30 -35.05
CA ILE A 334 189.53 93.54 -34.48
C ILE A 334 190.57 93.20 -33.39
N ARG A 335 190.25 92.25 -32.51
CA ARG A 335 191.13 91.85 -31.39
C ARG A 335 192.42 91.19 -31.84
N GLN A 336 192.36 90.30 -32.83
CA GLN A 336 193.56 89.64 -33.38
C GLN A 336 194.53 90.65 -34.00
N ARG A 337 194.03 91.67 -34.71
CA ARG A 337 194.90 92.70 -35.30
C ARG A 337 195.44 93.72 -34.30
N ALA A 338 194.70 94.03 -33.25
CA ALA A 338 195.21 94.87 -32.15
C ALA A 338 196.40 94.22 -31.43
N LEU A 339 196.43 92.88 -31.34
CA LEU A 339 197.52 92.13 -30.71
C LEU A 339 198.74 91.93 -31.62
N ALA A 340 198.56 91.86 -32.94
CA ALA A 340 199.68 91.75 -33.89
C ALA A 340 200.54 93.03 -33.96
N ALA A 341 200.00 94.17 -33.56
CA ALA A 341 200.68 95.47 -33.62
C ALA A 341 201.65 95.74 -32.46
N THR A 342 201.61 94.91 -31.42
CA THR A 342 202.49 95.05 -30.25
C THR A 342 203.87 94.43 -30.44
N ASP A 343 204.07 93.56 -31.45
CA ASP A 343 205.31 92.79 -31.61
C ASP A 343 206.29 93.33 -32.69
N GLU A 344 205.89 94.27 -33.57
CA GLU A 344 206.79 94.93 -34.55
C GLU A 344 206.41 96.41 -34.82
N PRO A 345 207.23 97.42 -34.45
CA PRO A 345 206.80 98.83 -34.44
C PRO A 345 207.02 99.62 -35.75
N SER A 346 207.06 98.99 -36.93
CA SER A 346 207.35 99.70 -38.20
C SER A 346 206.25 99.68 -39.27
N ALA A 347 204.97 99.45 -38.91
CA ALA A 347 203.84 99.61 -39.84
C ALA A 347 202.73 100.51 -39.24
N PRO A 348 202.12 101.43 -40.02
CA PRO A 348 201.10 102.35 -39.50
C PRO A 348 199.74 101.64 -39.26
N LEU A 349 199.50 101.25 -38.01
CA LEU A 349 198.28 100.62 -37.44
C LEU A 349 196.94 101.24 -37.87
N ARG A 350 196.95 102.53 -38.23
CA ARG A 350 195.75 103.31 -38.53
C ARG A 350 195.08 102.90 -39.84
N HIS A 351 195.83 102.43 -40.84
CA HIS A 351 195.27 102.08 -42.15
C HIS A 351 194.50 100.75 -42.09
N ASP A 352 195.04 99.74 -41.41
CA ASP A 352 194.45 98.40 -41.32
C ASP A 352 193.18 98.32 -40.46
N LEU A 353 193.06 99.14 -39.40
CA LEU A 353 191.83 99.20 -38.58
C LEU A 353 190.65 99.85 -39.32
N LEU A 354 190.93 100.76 -40.26
CA LEU A 354 189.90 101.37 -41.09
C LEU A 354 189.34 100.37 -42.11
N THR A 355 190.14 99.46 -42.67
CA THR A 355 189.66 98.43 -43.60
C THR A 355 188.73 97.41 -42.94
N ILE A 356 188.99 97.03 -41.68
CA ILE A 356 188.14 96.09 -40.93
C ILE A 356 186.80 96.72 -40.52
N LEU A 357 186.78 98.02 -40.20
CA LEU A 357 185.58 98.75 -39.79
C LEU A 357 184.76 99.31 -40.97
N LEU A 358 185.38 99.55 -42.13
CA LEU A 358 184.72 100.11 -43.32
C LEU A 358 184.38 99.09 -44.40
N GLY A 359 184.76 97.81 -44.24
CA GLY A 359 184.20 96.73 -45.04
C GLY A 359 184.33 96.93 -46.56
N GLU A 360 185.49 97.35 -47.05
CA GLU A 360 185.82 97.26 -48.47
C GLU A 360 186.57 95.95 -48.74
N ASP A 361 185.79 94.90 -48.91
CA ASP A 361 186.04 93.80 -49.84
C ASP A 361 184.67 93.18 -50.18
N ALA A 362 184.16 93.56 -51.37
CA ALA A 362 183.47 92.78 -52.40
C ALA A 362 182.81 91.44 -51.98
N THR A 363 181.62 91.00 -52.40
CA THR A 363 180.66 91.33 -53.45
C THR A 363 179.61 90.19 -53.38
N GLU A 364 178.37 90.43 -53.82
CA GLU A 364 177.49 89.47 -54.53
C GLU A 364 177.31 88.06 -53.91
N THR A 365 176.11 87.57 -53.58
CA THR A 365 175.08 87.26 -54.57
C THR A 365 173.77 86.88 -53.87
N ARG A 366 172.70 87.36 -54.48
CA ARG A 366 171.27 87.17 -54.24
C ARG A 366 170.81 85.76 -54.71
N VAL A 367 169.58 85.40 -54.32
CA VAL A 367 168.69 84.34 -54.90
C VAL A 367 168.86 82.95 -54.25
N VAL A 368 167.84 82.36 -53.60
CA VAL A 368 166.65 81.62 -54.12
C VAL A 368 165.63 81.54 -52.94
N ARG A 369 164.35 81.94 -52.97
CA ARG A 369 163.16 81.61 -53.78
C ARG A 369 162.60 80.18 -53.55
N GLU A 370 161.66 80.04 -52.61
CA GLU A 370 160.31 79.47 -52.80
C GLU A 370 159.41 79.83 -51.61
#